data_AF-A0A3M1G816-F1
#
_entry.id   AF-A0A3M1G816-F1
#
_cell.length_a   1.000
_cell.length_b   1.000
_cell.length_c   1.000
_cell.angle_alpha   90.00
_cell.angle_beta   90.00
_cell.angle_gamma   90.00
#
_symmetry.space_group_name_H-M   'P 1'
#
loop_
_entity.id
_entity.type
_entity.pdbx_description
1 polymer ?
#
loop_
_entity_poly.entity_id
_entity_poly.type
_entity_poly.pdbx_seq_one_letter_code
_entity_poly.pdbx_strand_id
1 'polypeptide(L)'
;MSICVNGDSHQLAAPVSVDELLQRLGIESRKVAVERNLEIVPRSCFASTALADGDRLEIVHFVGGGDAGAPAYRPADDPFEVAGRRFVSRLIVGTGKYKDFAQTRDALAASGAEIVTVAVRRVNVTDPSQPMLADFVDPKRYVYLPNTAGCFTAADAVRTLRLAREAGGWSLVKLEVLGDQKTLYPNMPETFRAMEALVKDGFQVMVYTNDDPIAARTLEDMGAVAIMPLGAPIGSG
;
A
#
# COMPACT_ATOMS: atom_id res chain seq x y z
N MET A 1 19.67 -20.69 37.84
CA MET A 1 19.99 -21.18 36.49
C MET A 1 20.32 -20.01 35.60
N SER A 2 21.32 -20.16 34.75
CA SER A 2 21.73 -19.18 33.75
C SER A 2 21.11 -19.54 32.40
N ILE A 3 20.53 -18.57 31.72
CA ILE A 3 20.00 -18.72 30.36
C ILE A 3 20.50 -17.57 29.49
N CYS A 4 20.41 -17.71 28.18
CA CYS A 4 20.68 -16.63 27.23
C CYS A 4 19.37 -16.25 26.52
N VAL A 5 19.06 -14.96 26.44
CA VAL A 5 17.87 -14.43 25.75
C VAL A 5 18.35 -13.35 24.79
N ASN A 6 18.13 -13.51 23.48
CA ASN A 6 18.57 -12.57 22.43
C ASN A 6 20.05 -12.17 22.53
N GLY A 7 20.92 -13.09 22.97
CA GLY A 7 22.34 -12.83 23.18
C GLY A 7 22.73 -12.36 24.59
N ASP A 8 21.77 -11.94 25.42
CA ASP A 8 22.03 -11.46 26.77
C ASP A 8 21.92 -12.57 27.81
N SER A 9 22.80 -12.56 28.82
CA SER A 9 22.80 -13.57 29.89
C SER A 9 21.85 -13.17 31.02
N HIS A 10 20.97 -14.08 31.43
CA HIS A 10 20.00 -13.88 32.51
C HIS A 10 20.14 -14.94 33.59
N GLN A 11 20.09 -14.50 34.85
CA GLN A 11 20.10 -15.39 36.01
C GLN A 11 18.69 -15.52 36.58
N LEU A 12 18.21 -16.77 36.68
CA LEU A 12 16.91 -17.10 37.23
C LEU A 12 17.06 -17.87 38.55
N ALA A 13 16.33 -17.44 39.58
CA ALA A 13 16.41 -18.03 40.93
C ALA A 13 15.82 -19.45 41.03
N ALA A 14 14.91 -19.82 40.12
CA ALA A 14 14.26 -21.13 40.06
C ALA A 14 13.88 -21.45 38.60
N PRO A 15 13.62 -22.73 38.25
CA PRO A 15 12.98 -23.10 36.99
C PRO A 15 11.67 -22.34 36.79
N VAL A 16 11.49 -21.79 35.59
CA VAL A 16 10.28 -21.04 35.20
C VAL A 16 9.83 -21.48 33.82
N SER A 17 8.56 -21.26 33.50
CA SER A 17 8.06 -21.45 32.15
C SER A 17 8.47 -20.32 31.19
N VAL A 18 8.32 -20.54 29.88
CA VAL A 18 8.48 -19.49 28.87
C VAL A 18 7.53 -18.31 29.17
N ASP A 19 6.29 -18.58 29.56
CA ASP A 19 5.32 -17.52 29.89
C ASP A 19 5.74 -16.71 31.12
N GLU A 20 6.24 -17.37 32.17
CA GLU A 20 6.75 -16.71 33.37
C GLU A 20 8.00 -15.86 33.09
N LEU A 21 8.88 -16.31 32.19
CA LEU A 21 10.01 -15.51 31.72
C LEU A 21 9.53 -14.26 30.99
N LEU A 22 8.57 -14.38 30.06
CA LEU A 22 7.99 -13.24 29.33
C LEU A 22 7.35 -12.21 30.28
N GLN A 23 6.60 -12.69 31.27
CA GLN A 23 6.02 -11.83 32.31
C GLN A 23 7.08 -11.06 33.11
N ARG A 24 8.18 -11.73 33.49
CA ARG A 24 9.31 -11.08 34.21
C ARG A 24 10.03 -10.05 33.37
N LEU A 25 10.14 -10.28 32.06
CA LEU A 25 10.74 -9.35 31.10
C LEU A 25 9.77 -8.23 30.69
N GLY A 26 8.52 -8.25 31.15
CA GLY A 26 7.50 -7.27 30.78
C GLY A 26 7.02 -7.40 29.33
N ILE A 27 7.17 -8.58 28.72
CA ILE A 27 6.84 -8.84 27.32
C ILE A 27 5.46 -9.52 27.25
N GLU A 28 4.56 -8.96 26.44
CA GLU A 28 3.22 -9.53 26.26
C GLU A 28 3.28 -10.79 25.36
N SER A 29 2.93 -11.96 25.90
CA SER A 29 2.99 -13.26 25.21
C SER A 29 2.24 -13.32 23.87
N ARG A 30 1.25 -12.45 23.66
CA ARG A 30 0.47 -12.35 22.41
C ARG A 30 1.24 -11.67 21.26
N LYS A 31 2.24 -10.85 21.58
CA LYS A 31 2.95 -9.99 20.63
C LYS A 31 4.28 -10.56 20.14
N VAL A 32 4.67 -11.72 20.65
CA VAL A 32 5.98 -12.32 20.38
C VAL A 32 5.87 -13.75 19.85
N ALA A 33 6.94 -14.17 19.19
CA ALA A 33 7.30 -15.55 18.92
C ALA A 33 8.56 -15.88 19.73
N VAL A 34 8.63 -17.12 20.24
CA VAL A 34 9.75 -17.58 21.06
C VAL A 34 10.31 -18.84 20.45
N GLU A 35 11.60 -18.84 20.20
CA GLU A 35 12.42 -20.01 19.90
C GLU A 35 13.24 -20.36 21.15
N ARG A 36 13.39 -21.65 21.43
CA ARG A 36 14.25 -22.19 22.48
C ARG A 36 15.17 -23.23 21.85
N ASN A 37 16.48 -23.03 21.94
CA ASN A 37 17.51 -23.93 21.42
C ASN A 37 17.26 -24.35 19.95
N LEU A 38 16.94 -23.38 19.08
CA LEU A 38 16.62 -23.59 17.66
C LEU A 38 15.27 -24.26 17.37
N GLU A 39 14.43 -24.46 18.37
CA GLU A 39 13.07 -24.97 18.20
C GLU A 39 12.02 -23.90 18.57
N ILE A 40 11.10 -23.63 17.65
CA ILE A 40 9.98 -22.72 17.88
C ILE A 40 9.06 -23.33 18.93
N VAL A 41 8.84 -22.60 20.03
CA VAL A 41 7.87 -22.98 21.06
C VAL A 41 6.49 -22.51 20.58
N PRO A 42 5.50 -23.39 20.35
CA PRO A 42 4.15 -22.96 20.02
C PRO A 42 3.56 -22.13 21.17
N ARG A 43 2.85 -21.05 20.85
CA ARG A 43 2.28 -20.14 21.88
C ARG A 43 1.40 -20.86 22.89
N SER A 44 0.65 -21.89 22.46
CA SER A 44 -0.16 -22.74 23.35
C SER A 44 0.64 -23.48 24.41
N CYS A 45 1.96 -23.63 24.22
CA CYS A 45 2.86 -24.33 25.11
C CYS A 45 3.66 -23.40 26.02
N PHE A 46 3.56 -22.07 25.91
CA PHE A 46 4.38 -21.14 26.69
C PHE A 46 4.27 -21.36 28.21
N ALA A 47 3.06 -21.66 28.70
CA ALA A 47 2.83 -21.91 30.13
C ALA A 47 3.38 -23.26 30.60
N SER A 48 3.50 -24.25 29.72
CA SER A 48 3.92 -25.61 30.05
C SER A 48 5.39 -25.91 29.71
N THR A 49 6.03 -25.10 28.87
CA THR A 49 7.45 -25.25 28.51
C THR A 49 8.34 -24.67 29.61
N ALA A 50 8.88 -25.54 30.47
CA ALA A 50 9.85 -25.17 31.50
C ALA A 50 11.25 -24.93 30.92
N LEU A 51 11.89 -23.85 31.37
CA LEU A 51 13.28 -23.51 31.05
C LEU A 51 14.25 -24.28 31.94
N ALA A 52 15.39 -24.62 31.36
CA ALA A 52 16.51 -25.31 31.98
C ALA A 52 17.76 -24.44 31.99
N ASP A 53 18.71 -24.80 32.85
CA ASP A 53 20.03 -24.18 32.89
C ASP A 53 20.75 -24.36 31.53
N GLY A 54 21.28 -23.27 31.00
CA GLY A 54 21.97 -23.21 29.71
C GLY A 54 21.07 -22.98 28.49
N ASP A 55 19.75 -22.88 28.64
CA ASP A 55 18.84 -22.61 27.53
C ASP A 55 19.18 -21.30 26.81
N ARG A 56 19.05 -21.31 25.49
CA ARG A 56 19.14 -20.14 24.61
C ARG A 56 17.78 -19.85 24.01
N LEU A 57 17.31 -18.62 24.17
CA LEU A 57 16.04 -18.17 23.63
C LEU A 57 16.24 -17.03 22.63
N GLU A 58 15.53 -17.11 21.51
CA GLU A 58 15.31 -15.98 20.61
C GLU A 58 13.84 -15.56 20.73
N ILE A 59 13.61 -14.36 21.24
CA ILE A 59 12.30 -13.73 21.44
C ILE A 59 12.20 -12.59 20.45
N VAL A 60 11.39 -12.81 19.42
CA VAL A 60 11.16 -11.82 18.36
C VAL A 60 9.72 -11.32 18.42
N HIS A 61 9.55 -10.04 18.16
CA HIS A 61 8.23 -9.47 17.90
C HIS A 61 8.18 -9.05 16.44
N PHE A 62 6.99 -9.14 15.84
CA PHE A 62 6.81 -8.58 14.50
C PHE A 62 6.94 -7.05 14.60
N VAL A 63 7.88 -6.48 13.86
CA VAL A 63 7.97 -5.03 13.61
C VAL A 63 7.07 -4.73 12.42
N GLY A 64 5.75 -4.84 12.62
CA GLY A 64 4.73 -4.42 11.66
C GLY A 64 4.21 -3.05 12.05
N GLY A 65 4.59 -2.01 11.29
CA GLY A 65 4.10 -0.64 11.47
C GLY A 65 2.59 -0.54 11.28
N GLY A 66 1.93 0.15 12.21
CA GLY A 66 0.49 0.34 12.23
C GLY A 66 0.03 0.68 13.63
N ASP A 67 0.45 1.83 14.14
CA ASP A 67 -0.02 2.33 15.43
C ASP A 67 -1.48 2.79 15.29
N ALA A 68 -2.41 2.06 15.93
CA ALA A 68 -3.82 2.44 16.03
C ALA A 68 -4.06 3.57 17.06
N GLY A 69 -3.00 4.09 17.68
CA GLY A 69 -3.05 5.16 18.67
C GLY A 69 -1.98 6.25 18.50
N ALA A 70 -1.14 6.21 17.46
CA ALA A 70 -0.25 7.32 17.16
C ALA A 70 -1.10 8.52 16.73
N PRO A 71 -0.85 9.74 17.24
CA PRO A 71 -1.30 10.92 16.52
C PRO A 71 -0.78 10.80 15.09
N ALA A 72 -1.65 10.99 14.09
CA ALA A 72 -1.26 10.98 12.69
C ALA A 72 0.05 11.76 12.53
N TYR A 73 1.14 11.07 12.17
CA TYR A 73 2.40 11.73 11.88
C TYR A 73 2.14 12.75 10.78
N ARG A 74 2.17 14.03 11.14
CA ARG A 74 2.05 15.17 10.23
C ARG A 74 2.93 16.29 10.75
N PRO A 75 4.25 16.27 10.51
CA PRO A 75 4.97 17.53 10.46
C PRO A 75 4.33 18.31 9.31
N ALA A 76 3.72 19.46 9.59
CA ALA A 76 3.29 20.40 8.56
C ALA A 76 4.47 20.84 7.65
N ASP A 77 5.70 20.52 8.07
CA ASP A 77 6.97 20.88 7.45
C ASP A 77 7.50 19.86 6.43
N ASP A 78 6.81 18.72 6.20
CA ASP A 78 7.22 17.70 5.21
C ASP A 78 6.08 17.33 4.23
N PRO A 79 5.68 18.26 3.35
CA PRO A 79 4.62 18.01 2.39
C PRO A 79 5.05 17.00 1.31
N PHE A 80 4.07 16.27 0.77
CA PHE A 80 4.22 15.56 -0.49
C PHE A 80 3.86 16.49 -1.65
N GLU A 81 4.79 16.71 -2.57
CA GLU A 81 4.56 17.51 -3.77
C GLU A 81 4.53 16.64 -5.03
N VAL A 82 3.49 16.79 -5.85
CA VAL A 82 3.41 16.16 -7.17
C VAL A 82 2.61 17.05 -8.10
N ALA A 83 3.06 17.18 -9.36
CA ALA A 83 2.36 17.95 -10.39
C ALA A 83 2.05 19.42 -9.99
N GLY A 84 2.93 20.04 -9.18
CA GLY A 84 2.77 21.41 -8.68
C GLY A 84 1.74 21.56 -7.55
N ARG A 85 1.25 20.45 -6.98
CA ARG A 85 0.30 20.42 -5.86
C ARG A 85 0.98 19.90 -4.60
N ARG A 86 0.61 20.47 -3.45
CA ARG A 86 1.08 20.06 -2.12
C ARG A 86 0.00 19.27 -1.40
N PHE A 87 0.40 18.17 -0.77
CA PHE A 87 -0.44 17.27 0.00
C PHE A 87 0.20 17.03 1.37
N VAL A 88 -0.64 16.83 2.39
CA VAL A 88 -0.20 16.43 3.73
C VAL A 88 -0.15 14.91 3.83
N SER A 89 -1.11 14.23 3.21
CA SER A 89 -1.20 12.77 3.18
C SER A 89 -0.33 12.18 2.08
N ARG A 90 0.49 11.19 2.44
CA ARG A 90 1.27 10.36 1.50
C ARG A 90 0.53 9.09 1.09
N LEU A 91 -0.68 8.86 1.63
CA LEU A 91 -1.50 7.71 1.34
C LEU A 91 -2.46 8.02 0.18
N ILE A 92 -2.27 7.31 -0.94
CA ILE A 92 -3.16 7.33 -2.11
C ILE A 92 -4.05 6.09 -2.04
N VAL A 93 -5.37 6.27 -2.19
CA VAL A 93 -6.34 5.17 -2.04
C VAL A 93 -7.13 4.97 -3.34
N GLY A 94 -7.42 3.71 -3.69
CA GLY A 94 -8.29 3.38 -4.82
C GLY A 94 -9.70 3.00 -4.39
N THR A 95 -10.64 3.07 -5.33
CA THR A 95 -12.09 2.90 -5.07
C THR A 95 -12.67 1.56 -5.52
N GLY A 96 -11.85 0.67 -6.09
CA GLY A 96 -12.34 -0.46 -6.89
C GLY A 96 -12.83 -1.71 -6.14
N LYS A 97 -12.61 -1.84 -4.82
CA LYS A 97 -12.85 -3.10 -4.08
C LYS A 97 -13.80 -2.99 -2.88
N TYR A 98 -14.43 -1.84 -2.68
CA TYR A 98 -15.41 -1.68 -1.60
C TYR A 98 -16.74 -2.33 -1.97
N LYS A 99 -17.50 -2.73 -0.95
CA LYS A 99 -18.84 -3.32 -1.08
C LYS A 99 -19.82 -2.37 -1.77
N ASP A 100 -19.76 -1.10 -1.41
CA ASP A 100 -20.62 -0.03 -1.92
C ASP A 100 -19.93 1.35 -1.77
N PHE A 101 -20.57 2.40 -2.31
CA PHE A 101 -20.01 3.76 -2.26
C PHE A 101 -20.09 4.40 -0.87
N ALA A 102 -21.00 3.98 0.00
CA ALA A 102 -21.02 4.45 1.38
C ALA A 102 -19.78 3.95 2.13
N GLN A 103 -19.43 2.67 1.98
CA GLN A 103 -18.20 2.12 2.51
C GLN A 103 -16.96 2.79 1.89
N THR A 104 -16.99 3.10 0.58
CA THR A 104 -15.91 3.85 -0.07
C THR A 104 -15.69 5.21 0.60
N ARG A 105 -16.76 5.99 0.79
CA ARG A 105 -16.70 7.29 1.48
C ARG A 105 -16.11 7.15 2.88
N ASP A 106 -16.59 6.20 3.66
CA ASP A 106 -16.18 6.03 5.05
C ASP A 106 -14.71 5.62 5.15
N ALA A 107 -14.24 4.73 4.26
CA ALA A 107 -12.84 4.33 4.17
C ALA A 107 -11.92 5.50 3.75
N LEU A 108 -12.35 6.33 2.79
CA LEU A 108 -11.60 7.51 2.36
C LEU A 108 -11.54 8.60 3.44
N ALA A 109 -12.61 8.75 4.23
CA ALA A 109 -12.61 9.68 5.37
C ALA A 109 -11.66 9.20 6.47
N ALA A 110 -11.68 7.90 6.80
CA ALA A 110 -10.82 7.31 7.82
C ALA A 110 -9.33 7.29 7.44
N SER A 111 -9.02 7.08 6.15
CA SER A 111 -7.64 7.02 5.67
C SER A 111 -6.93 8.38 5.68
N GLY A 112 -7.68 9.48 5.67
CA GLY A 112 -7.13 10.82 5.51
C GLY A 112 -6.44 11.03 4.15
N ALA A 113 -6.74 10.22 3.15
CA ALA A 113 -6.20 10.35 1.81
C ALA A 113 -6.72 11.64 1.13
N GLU A 114 -5.85 12.30 0.39
CA GLU A 114 -6.21 13.50 -0.39
C GLU A 114 -6.28 13.21 -1.89
N ILE A 115 -5.59 12.16 -2.35
CA ILE A 115 -5.61 11.69 -3.74
C ILE A 115 -6.34 10.35 -3.79
N VAL A 116 -7.31 10.24 -4.70
CA VAL A 116 -8.16 9.06 -4.86
C VAL A 116 -8.11 8.58 -6.30
N THR A 117 -7.72 7.32 -6.50
CA THR A 117 -7.71 6.74 -7.85
C THR A 117 -9.10 6.30 -8.26
N VAL A 118 -9.50 6.67 -9.48
CA VAL A 118 -10.82 6.36 -10.04
C VAL A 118 -10.66 5.70 -11.41
N ALA A 119 -11.30 4.55 -11.58
CA ALA A 119 -11.31 3.89 -12.89
C ALA A 119 -12.28 4.62 -13.82
N VAL A 120 -11.84 4.92 -15.04
CA VAL A 120 -12.70 5.51 -16.07
C VAL A 120 -13.59 4.39 -16.62
N ARG A 121 -14.87 4.43 -16.29
CA ARG A 121 -15.85 3.43 -16.77
C ARG A 121 -16.92 4.11 -17.62
N ARG A 122 -17.50 3.33 -18.54
CA ARG A 122 -18.67 3.78 -19.30
C ARG A 122 -19.85 3.92 -18.35
N VAL A 123 -20.56 5.03 -18.46
CA VAL A 123 -21.81 5.25 -17.72
C VAL A 123 -22.85 4.23 -18.21
N ASN A 124 -23.62 3.67 -17.28
CA ASN A 124 -24.75 2.82 -17.61
C ASN A 124 -25.88 3.69 -18.16
N VAL A 125 -26.02 3.74 -19.48
CA VAL A 125 -27.02 4.59 -20.16
C VAL A 125 -28.44 4.03 -20.08
N THR A 126 -28.62 2.79 -19.64
CA THR A 126 -29.95 2.16 -19.54
C THR A 126 -30.62 2.37 -18.19
N ASP A 127 -29.87 2.80 -17.18
CA ASP A 127 -30.39 3.09 -15.83
C ASP A 127 -29.72 4.34 -15.23
N PRO A 128 -30.24 5.54 -15.52
CA PRO A 128 -29.70 6.81 -15.02
C PRO A 128 -29.81 6.99 -13.51
N SER A 129 -30.56 6.13 -12.82
CA SER A 129 -30.80 6.23 -11.37
C SER A 129 -29.70 5.58 -10.53
N GLN A 130 -28.78 4.86 -11.18
CA GLN A 130 -27.69 4.21 -10.46
C GLN A 130 -26.76 5.26 -9.82
N PRO A 131 -26.38 5.04 -8.55
CA PRO A 131 -25.49 5.95 -7.86
C PRO A 131 -24.15 6.04 -8.58
N MET A 132 -23.57 7.24 -8.61
CA MET A 132 -22.24 7.48 -9.11
C MET A 132 -21.26 7.66 -7.96
N LEU A 133 -19.98 7.33 -8.19
CA LEU A 133 -18.94 7.55 -7.19
C LEU A 133 -18.88 9.02 -6.72
N ALA A 134 -19.12 9.97 -7.63
CA ALA A 134 -19.11 11.40 -7.35
C ALA A 134 -20.20 11.84 -6.35
N ASP A 135 -21.26 11.06 -6.18
CA ASP A 135 -22.31 11.37 -5.20
C ASP A 135 -21.86 11.09 -3.75
N PHE A 136 -20.82 10.26 -3.59
CA PHE A 136 -20.30 9.82 -2.29
C PHE A 136 -18.90 10.37 -2.00
N VAL A 137 -18.14 10.67 -3.05
CA VAL A 137 -16.78 11.17 -2.99
C VAL A 137 -16.76 12.49 -3.76
N ASP A 138 -16.72 13.60 -3.04
CA ASP A 138 -16.78 14.94 -3.65
C ASP A 138 -15.43 15.28 -4.33
N PRO A 139 -15.39 15.53 -5.65
CA PRO A 139 -14.17 15.93 -6.36
C PRO A 139 -13.66 17.33 -5.96
N LYS A 140 -14.42 18.11 -5.16
CA LYS A 140 -13.91 19.34 -4.52
C LYS A 140 -13.12 19.06 -3.25
N ARG A 141 -13.38 17.92 -2.59
CA ARG A 141 -12.67 17.49 -1.38
C ARG A 141 -11.45 16.64 -1.70
N TYR A 142 -11.53 15.80 -2.73
CA TYR A 142 -10.48 14.87 -3.11
C TYR A 142 -9.90 15.22 -4.49
N VAL A 143 -8.60 15.06 -4.64
CA VAL A 143 -7.97 15.08 -5.96
C VAL A 143 -8.20 13.73 -6.62
N TYR A 144 -9.00 13.71 -7.66
CA TYR A 144 -9.21 12.52 -8.46
C TYR A 144 -7.98 12.24 -9.32
N LEU A 145 -7.58 10.98 -9.33
CA LEU A 145 -6.50 10.45 -10.16
C LEU A 145 -7.09 9.38 -11.10
N PRO A 146 -7.68 9.80 -12.25
CA PRO A 146 -8.21 8.88 -13.24
C PRO A 146 -7.14 7.91 -13.71
N ASN A 147 -7.50 6.63 -13.81
CA ASN A 147 -6.57 5.57 -14.20
C ASN A 147 -7.05 4.74 -15.38
N THR A 148 -6.11 4.00 -15.97
CA THR A 148 -6.32 3.10 -17.11
C THR A 148 -6.43 1.63 -16.68
N ALA A 149 -6.94 1.35 -15.48
CA ALA A 149 -7.12 -0.02 -15.02
C ALA A 149 -7.87 -0.87 -16.05
N GLY A 150 -7.31 -2.03 -16.37
CA GLY A 150 -7.84 -2.93 -17.40
C GLY A 150 -7.46 -2.60 -18.85
N CYS A 151 -6.57 -1.62 -19.08
CA CYS A 151 -5.97 -1.41 -20.39
C CYS A 151 -4.75 -2.31 -20.60
N PHE A 152 -4.65 -2.95 -21.77
CA PHE A 152 -3.56 -3.86 -22.13
C PHE A 152 -2.69 -3.33 -23.28
N THR A 153 -3.11 -2.21 -23.88
CA THR A 153 -2.38 -1.54 -24.97
C THR A 153 -2.23 -0.05 -24.67
N ALA A 154 -1.20 0.55 -25.24
CA ALA A 154 -0.94 1.98 -25.18
C ALA A 154 -2.10 2.79 -25.78
N ALA A 155 -2.66 2.30 -26.89
CA ALA A 155 -3.77 2.94 -27.58
C ALA A 155 -5.02 3.04 -26.69
N ASP A 156 -5.36 1.95 -25.98
CA ASP A 156 -6.50 1.93 -25.06
C ASP A 156 -6.28 2.84 -23.85
N ALA A 157 -5.07 2.82 -23.28
CA ALA A 157 -4.70 3.67 -22.15
C ALA A 157 -4.78 5.16 -22.51
N VAL A 158 -4.17 5.55 -23.63
CA VAL A 158 -4.20 6.94 -24.13
C VAL A 158 -5.63 7.39 -24.41
N ARG A 159 -6.43 6.55 -25.09
CA ARG A 159 -7.84 6.85 -25.37
C ARG A 159 -8.64 7.05 -24.07
N THR A 160 -8.43 6.18 -23.09
CA THR A 160 -9.14 6.23 -21.80
C THR A 160 -8.86 7.52 -21.04
N LEU A 161 -7.60 7.96 -20.98
CA LEU A 161 -7.23 9.20 -20.27
C LEU A 161 -7.64 10.46 -21.03
N ARG A 162 -7.60 10.45 -22.37
CA ARG A 162 -8.18 11.53 -23.18
C ARG A 162 -9.68 11.68 -22.88
N LEU A 163 -10.44 10.58 -22.82
CA LEU A 163 -11.85 10.62 -22.43
C LEU A 163 -12.05 11.14 -21.01
N ALA A 164 -11.20 10.74 -20.06
CA ALA A 164 -11.27 11.27 -18.70
C ALA A 164 -11.09 12.80 -18.68
N ARG A 165 -10.08 13.30 -19.42
CA ARG A 165 -9.83 14.74 -19.54
C ARG A 165 -11.02 15.49 -20.14
N GLU A 166 -11.65 14.96 -21.20
CA GLU A 166 -12.85 15.58 -21.77
C GLU A 166 -14.04 15.55 -20.81
N ALA A 167 -14.18 14.49 -19.99
CA ALA A 167 -15.31 14.32 -19.09
C ALA A 167 -15.24 15.20 -17.82
N GLY A 168 -14.04 15.48 -17.31
CA GLY A 168 -13.90 16.24 -16.05
C GLY A 168 -12.65 17.11 -15.93
N GLY A 169 -11.96 17.38 -17.03
CA GLY A 169 -10.85 18.34 -17.08
C GLY A 169 -9.57 17.88 -16.40
N TRP A 170 -9.42 16.58 -16.08
CA TRP A 170 -8.24 16.08 -15.37
C TRP A 170 -7.01 15.97 -16.27
N SER A 171 -5.94 16.66 -15.90
CA SER A 171 -4.59 16.53 -16.50
C SER A 171 -3.68 15.60 -15.70
N LEU A 172 -3.91 15.46 -14.39
CA LEU A 172 -3.19 14.53 -13.51
C LEU A 172 -3.83 13.15 -13.59
N VAL A 173 -3.05 12.14 -14.01
CA VAL A 173 -3.56 10.80 -14.36
C VAL A 173 -2.64 9.70 -13.88
N LYS A 174 -3.21 8.52 -13.58
CA LYS A 174 -2.46 7.29 -13.32
C LYS A 174 -2.42 6.43 -14.57
N LEU A 175 -1.25 6.27 -15.17
CA LEU A 175 -1.03 5.34 -16.27
C LEU A 175 -0.77 3.93 -15.71
N GLU A 176 -1.50 2.97 -16.25
CA GLU A 176 -1.38 1.54 -15.95
C GLU A 176 -1.68 0.76 -17.24
N VAL A 177 -0.66 0.12 -17.82
CA VAL A 177 -0.81 -0.77 -18.97
C VAL A 177 -0.36 -2.16 -18.58
N LEU A 178 -1.29 -3.11 -18.62
CA LEU A 178 -1.10 -4.45 -18.07
C LEU A 178 -0.63 -5.43 -19.15
N GLY A 179 0.19 -6.41 -18.76
CA GLY A 179 0.63 -7.51 -19.64
C GLY A 179 -0.43 -8.59 -19.80
N ASP A 180 -1.10 -8.97 -18.71
CA ASP A 180 -2.14 -9.98 -18.71
C ASP A 180 -3.10 -9.83 -17.51
N GLN A 181 -4.27 -10.46 -17.61
CA GLN A 181 -5.34 -10.38 -16.60
C GLN A 181 -5.04 -11.15 -15.31
N LYS A 182 -4.12 -12.12 -15.35
CA LYS A 182 -3.84 -13.01 -14.22
C LYS A 182 -2.81 -12.38 -13.28
N THR A 183 -1.71 -11.88 -13.83
CA THR A 183 -0.62 -11.30 -13.03
C THR A 183 -0.86 -9.82 -12.75
N LEU A 184 -1.56 -9.13 -13.65
CA LEU A 184 -1.70 -7.67 -13.64
C LEU A 184 -0.32 -6.97 -13.56
N TYR A 185 0.72 -7.62 -14.07
CA TYR A 185 2.07 -7.09 -14.15
C TYR A 185 2.14 -6.06 -15.30
N PRO A 186 2.94 -4.98 -15.18
CA PRO A 186 2.98 -3.94 -16.20
C PRO A 186 3.62 -4.45 -17.51
N ASN A 187 3.01 -4.07 -18.63
CA ASN A 187 3.60 -4.22 -19.96
C ASN A 187 4.47 -3.00 -20.26
N MET A 188 5.77 -3.11 -19.99
CA MET A 188 6.69 -1.97 -20.11
C MET A 188 6.80 -1.39 -21.52
N PRO A 189 6.93 -2.19 -22.61
CA PRO A 189 6.91 -1.65 -23.97
C PRO A 189 5.67 -0.80 -24.29
N GLU A 190 4.48 -1.24 -23.90
CA GLU A 190 3.26 -0.45 -24.11
C GLU A 190 3.17 0.75 -23.16
N THR A 191 3.69 0.62 -21.93
CA THR A 191 3.75 1.72 -20.96
C THR A 191 4.60 2.88 -21.49
N PHE A 192 5.77 2.60 -22.09
CA PHE A 192 6.61 3.63 -22.70
C PHE A 192 5.90 4.34 -23.87
N ARG A 193 5.25 3.57 -24.76
CA ARG A 193 4.47 4.15 -25.88
C ARG A 193 3.34 5.05 -25.40
N ALA A 194 2.63 4.65 -24.33
CA ALA A 194 1.57 5.45 -23.74
C ALA A 194 2.12 6.72 -23.08
N MET A 195 3.24 6.61 -22.34
CA MET A 195 3.92 7.74 -21.72
C MET A 195 4.28 8.83 -22.74
N GLU A 196 4.94 8.45 -23.84
CA GLU A 196 5.32 9.39 -24.89
C GLU A 196 4.12 10.18 -25.42
N ALA A 197 3.02 9.48 -25.73
CA ALA A 197 1.80 10.10 -26.24
C ALA A 197 1.13 11.01 -25.19
N LEU A 198 1.05 10.58 -23.94
CA LEU A 198 0.38 11.34 -22.87
C LEU A 198 1.15 12.59 -22.48
N VAL A 199 2.48 12.51 -22.37
CA VAL A 199 3.32 13.68 -22.08
C VAL A 199 3.23 14.70 -23.21
N LYS A 200 3.27 14.23 -24.47
CA LYS A 200 3.07 15.11 -25.65
C LYS A 200 1.71 15.81 -25.64
N ASP A 201 0.68 15.13 -25.12
CA ASP A 201 -0.66 15.69 -24.94
C ASP A 201 -0.81 16.61 -23.72
N GLY A 202 0.27 16.82 -22.95
CA GLY A 202 0.28 17.70 -21.77
C GLY A 202 -0.30 17.07 -20.50
N PHE A 203 -0.40 15.74 -20.43
CA PHE A 203 -0.78 15.06 -19.19
C PHE A 203 0.36 15.08 -18.16
N GLN A 204 -0.02 15.18 -16.88
CA GLN A 204 0.86 14.98 -15.74
C GLN A 204 0.70 13.53 -15.29
N VAL A 205 1.62 12.66 -15.72
CA VAL A 205 1.46 11.20 -15.59
C VAL A 205 2.16 10.66 -14.34
N MET A 206 1.39 10.04 -13.45
CA MET A 206 1.90 9.12 -12.43
C MET A 206 1.86 7.71 -13.00
N VAL A 207 3.00 7.04 -13.15
CA VAL A 207 3.08 5.78 -13.92
C VAL A 207 3.27 4.56 -13.03
N TYR A 208 2.39 3.57 -13.16
CA TYR A 208 2.56 2.23 -12.59
C TYR A 208 3.63 1.47 -13.38
N THR A 209 4.62 0.93 -12.69
CA THR A 209 5.75 0.22 -13.30
C THR A 209 6.23 -0.95 -12.43
N ASN A 210 7.16 -1.74 -12.95
CA ASN A 210 7.82 -2.79 -12.21
C ASN A 210 8.90 -2.21 -11.29
N ASP A 211 9.63 -3.08 -10.61
CA ASP A 211 10.75 -2.75 -9.72
C ASP A 211 12.08 -2.56 -10.46
N ASP A 212 12.06 -2.44 -11.80
CA ASP A 212 13.26 -2.21 -12.60
C ASP A 212 13.73 -0.74 -12.50
N PRO A 213 14.91 -0.46 -11.91
CA PRO A 213 15.40 0.91 -11.75
C PRO A 213 15.76 1.57 -13.09
N ILE A 214 16.07 0.80 -14.14
CA ILE A 214 16.35 1.32 -15.48
C ILE A 214 15.05 1.81 -16.12
N ALA A 215 13.98 1.03 -15.99
CA ALA A 215 12.65 1.44 -16.42
C ALA A 215 12.17 2.70 -15.67
N ALA A 216 12.34 2.73 -14.35
CA ALA A 216 12.01 3.89 -13.53
C ALA A 216 12.73 5.15 -14.00
N ARG A 217 14.05 5.08 -14.24
CA ARG A 217 14.83 6.21 -14.73
C ARG A 217 14.39 6.66 -16.12
N THR A 218 14.11 5.72 -17.00
CA THR A 218 13.62 6.02 -18.35
C THR A 218 12.29 6.78 -18.29
N LEU A 219 11.35 6.35 -17.43
CA LEU A 219 10.06 7.00 -17.24
C LEU A 219 10.19 8.41 -16.64
N GLU A 220 11.16 8.62 -15.74
CA GLU A 220 11.50 9.94 -15.20
C GLU A 220 12.01 10.87 -16.32
N ASP A 221 12.98 10.41 -17.12
CA ASP A 221 13.55 11.19 -18.23
C ASP A 221 12.49 11.51 -19.31
N MET A 222 11.46 10.68 -19.46
CA MET A 222 10.30 10.93 -20.34
C MET A 222 9.32 11.97 -19.81
N GLY A 223 9.42 12.39 -18.54
CA GLY A 223 8.57 13.42 -17.95
C GLY A 223 7.40 12.91 -17.11
N ALA A 224 7.48 11.68 -16.57
CA ALA A 224 6.55 11.28 -15.50
C ALA A 224 6.64 12.24 -14.32
N VAL A 225 5.50 12.62 -13.74
CA VAL A 225 5.48 13.43 -12.51
C VAL A 225 5.68 12.60 -11.25
N ALA A 226 5.47 11.28 -11.35
CA ALA A 226 5.77 10.31 -10.29
C ALA A 226 5.96 8.90 -10.88
N ILE A 227 6.90 8.14 -10.31
CA ILE A 227 7.13 6.73 -10.61
C ILE A 227 6.53 5.88 -9.49
N MET A 228 5.69 4.89 -9.84
CA MET A 228 4.99 4.04 -8.89
C MET A 228 5.35 2.56 -9.12
N PRO A 229 6.53 2.10 -8.66
CA PRO A 229 6.90 0.70 -8.75
C PRO A 229 5.97 -0.15 -7.87
N LEU A 230 5.56 -1.30 -8.37
CA LEU A 230 4.79 -2.27 -7.60
C LEU A 230 5.61 -2.86 -6.44
N GLY A 231 4.95 -3.16 -5.32
CA GLY A 231 5.55 -3.95 -4.24
C GLY A 231 5.42 -5.47 -4.47
N ALA A 232 4.28 -5.89 -5.03
CA ALA A 232 3.95 -7.27 -5.40
C ALA A 232 2.83 -7.24 -6.47
N PRO A 233 2.51 -8.36 -7.14
CA PRO A 233 1.39 -8.44 -8.07
C PRO A 233 0.08 -7.90 -7.45
N ILE A 234 -0.73 -7.19 -8.27
CA ILE A 234 -1.91 -6.49 -7.77
C ILE A 234 -2.89 -7.47 -7.11
N GLY A 235 -3.17 -7.24 -5.82
CA GLY A 235 -4.16 -8.01 -5.07
C GLY A 235 -3.71 -9.40 -4.64
N SER A 236 -2.40 -9.67 -4.60
CA SER A 236 -1.84 -10.93 -4.10
C SER A 236 -1.82 -11.07 -2.58
N GLY A 237 -2.07 -9.97 -1.84
CA GLY A 237 -2.17 -9.95 -0.38
C GLY A 237 -3.60 -10.06 0.14
#